data_AF-A0A7V6WKX4-F1
#
_entry.id   AF-A0A7V6WKX4-F1
#
_cell.length_a   1.000
_cell.length_b   1.000
_cell.length_c   1.000
_cell.angle_alpha   90.00
_cell.angle_beta   90.00
_cell.angle_gamma   90.00
#
_symmetry.space_group_name_H-M   'P 1'
#
loop_
_entity.id
_entity.type
_entity.pdbx_description
1 polymer ?
#
loop_
_entity_poly.entity_id
_entity_poly.type
_entity_poly.pdbx_seq_one_letter_code
_entity_poly.pdbx_strand_id
1 'polypeptide(L)' 'PPVWEYNGAIYIIKAASLRSLPISQFGKVRKYVMSAADSVDLDTELDYLLLQQLFA' A
#
# COMPACT_ATOMS: atom_id res chain seq x y z
N PRO A 1 -8.19 17.77 8.16
CA PRO A 1 -7.61 16.65 8.94
C PRO A 1 -6.61 15.88 8.06
N PRO A 2 -5.61 15.17 8.62
CA PRO A 2 -4.71 14.34 7.83
C PRO A 2 -5.49 13.29 7.02
N VAL A 3 -5.02 13.03 5.79
CA VAL A 3 -5.61 12.05 4.87
C VAL A 3 -4.52 11.10 4.37
N TRP A 4 -4.93 9.89 3.99
CA TRP A 4 -4.01 8.83 3.54
C TRP A 4 -4.65 8.00 2.44
N GLU A 5 -3.83 7.56 1.49
CA GLU A 5 -4.18 6.61 0.43
C GLU A 5 -3.66 5.19 0.71
N TYR A 6 -4.14 4.21 -0.05
CA TYR A 6 -3.59 2.86 -0.06
C TYR A 6 -2.52 2.78 -1.16
N ASN A 7 -1.31 2.35 -0.80
CA ASN A 7 -0.13 2.34 -1.68
C ASN A 7 0.21 0.96 -2.26
N GLY A 8 -0.70 -0.03 -2.17
CA GLY A 8 -0.47 -1.35 -2.77
C GLY A 8 0.53 -2.28 -2.04
N ALA A 9 1.43 -1.75 -1.21
CA ALA A 9 2.60 -2.49 -0.71
C ALA A 9 2.27 -3.68 0.20
N ILE A 10 1.48 -3.48 1.26
CA ILE A 10 1.23 -4.53 2.27
C ILE A 10 -0.23 -4.52 2.75
N TYR A 11 -0.86 -5.70 2.71
CA TYR A 11 -2.16 -5.95 3.32
C TYR A 11 -2.10 -7.18 4.24
N ILE A 12 -2.25 -6.98 5.55
CA ILE A 12 -2.30 -8.07 6.53
C ILE A 12 -3.76 -8.34 6.88
N ILE A 13 -4.30 -9.44 6.36
CA ILE A 13 -5.72 -9.78 6.45
C ILE A 13 -5.90 -11.21 6.97
N LYS A 14 -6.84 -11.41 7.89
CA LYS A 14 -7.25 -12.76 8.30
C LYS A 14 -7.91 -13.46 7.11
N ALA A 15 -7.40 -14.63 6.71
CA ALA A 15 -7.91 -15.39 5.58
C ALA A 15 -9.42 -15.69 5.68
N ALA A 16 -9.93 -15.97 6.90
CA ALA A 16 -11.35 -16.18 7.13
C ALA A 16 -12.20 -14.94 6.76
N SER A 17 -11.74 -13.75 7.14
CA SER A 17 -12.44 -12.49 6.85
C SER A 17 -12.51 -12.22 5.34
N LEU A 18 -11.40 -12.45 4.63
CA LEU A 18 -11.31 -12.26 3.18
C LEU A 18 -12.26 -13.18 2.40
N ARG A 19 -12.52 -14.39 2.91
CA ARG A 19 -13.45 -15.34 2.31
C ARG A 19 -14.92 -15.00 2.59
N SER A 20 -15.19 -14.31 3.70
CA SER A 20 -16.56 -14.04 4.15
C SER A 20 -17.17 -12.74 3.61
N LEU A 21 -16.37 -11.71 3.33
CA LEU A 21 -16.85 -10.44 2.81
C LEU A 21 -15.76 -9.71 2.01
N PRO A 22 -16.14 -8.83 1.07
CA PRO A 22 -15.17 -8.02 0.33
C PRO A 22 -14.41 -7.04 1.26
N ILE A 23 -13.18 -6.70 0.89
CA ILE A 23 -12.29 -5.81 1.67
C ILE A 23 -12.94 -4.45 1.93
N SER A 24 -13.72 -3.94 0.98
CA SER A 24 -14.46 -2.67 1.11
C SER A 24 -15.48 -2.65 2.25
N GLN A 25 -15.86 -3.81 2.79
CA GLN A 25 -16.80 -3.96 3.90
C GLN A 25 -16.09 -4.24 5.24
N PHE A 26 -14.76 -4.21 5.30
CA PHE A 26 -14.02 -4.43 6.55
C PHE A 26 -14.23 -3.25 7.52
N GLY A 27 -14.90 -3.49 8.65
CA GLY A 27 -15.17 -2.46 9.66
C GLY A 27 -14.02 -2.20 10.65
N LYS A 28 -12.95 -2.99 10.62
CA LYS A 28 -11.78 -2.85 11.51
C LYS A 28 -10.50 -2.77 10.68
N VAL A 29 -10.14 -1.57 10.25
CA VAL A 29 -8.95 -1.31 9.42
C VAL A 29 -7.99 -0.40 10.20
N ARG A 30 -6.71 -0.77 10.25
CA ARG A 30 -5.64 0.09 10.75
C ARG A 30 -4.64 0.32 9.61
N LYS A 31 -4.39 1.58 9.26
CA LYS A 31 -3.39 1.96 8.26
C LYS A 31 -2.00 1.93 8.90
N TYR A 32 -1.02 1.43 8.15
CA TYR A 32 0.40 1.59 8.47
C TYR A 32 0.94 2.68 7.54
N VAL A 33 1.45 3.77 8.10
CA VAL A 33 1.94 4.91 7.31
C VAL A 33 3.35 4.60 6.84
N MET A 34 3.54 4.68 5.52
CA MET A 34 4.83 4.53 4.86
C MET A 34 5.33 5.89 4.35
N SER A 35 6.64 6.03 4.15
CA SER A 35 7.18 7.23 3.51
C SER A 35 6.75 7.28 2.04
N ALA A 36 6.78 8.47 1.44
CA ALA A 36 6.50 8.60 0.01
C ALA A 36 7.51 7.80 -0.84
N ALA A 37 8.79 7.77 -0.44
CA ALA A 37 9.83 7.01 -1.13
C ALA A 37 9.58 5.49 -1.09
N ASP A 38 9.12 4.97 0.05
CA ASP A 38 8.80 3.54 0.22
C ASP A 38 7.43 3.16 -0.38
N SER A 39 6.66 4.13 -0.91
CA SER A 39 5.31 3.93 -1.44
C SER A 39 5.24 4.02 -2.97
N VAL A 40 6.38 4.07 -3.65
CA VAL A 40 6.45 4.12 -5.12
C VAL A 40 6.19 2.73 -5.70
N ASP A 41 5.15 2.62 -6.53
CA ASP A 41 4.88 1.43 -7.35
C ASP A 41 5.88 1.35 -8.52
N LEU A 42 6.24 0.14 -8.93
CA LEU A 42 7.14 -0.12 -10.06
C LEU A 42 6.34 -0.59 -11.27
N ASP A 43 5.75 0.34 -12.02
CA ASP A 43 4.94 0.04 -13.21
C ASP A 43 5.61 0.48 -14.52
N THR A 44 6.45 1.51 -14.46
CA THR A 44 7.08 2.14 -15.63
C THR A 44 8.60 2.21 -15.49
N GLU A 45 9.28 2.40 -16.63
CA GLU A 45 10.73 2.67 -16.64
C GLU A 45 11.10 3.94 -15.86
N LEU A 46 10.21 4.94 -15.84
CA LEU A 46 10.41 6.15 -15.06
C LEU A 46 10.42 5.84 -13.56
N ASP A 47 9.54 4.95 -13.09
CA ASP A 47 9.51 4.53 -11.68
C ASP A 47 10.79 3.77 -11.32
N TYR A 48 11.28 2.91 -12.21
CA TYR A 48 12.54 2.19 -12.02
C TYR A 48 13.74 3.14 -11.88
N LEU A 49 13.85 4.15 -12.74
CA LEU A 49 14.91 5.15 -12.68
C LEU A 49 14.81 5.99 -11.40
N LEU A 50 13.59 6.36 -10.98
CA LEU A 50 13.34 7.08 -9.74
C LEU A 50 13.80 6.25 -8.53
N LEU A 51 13.39 4.99 -8.45
CA LEU A 51 13.75 4.08 -7.36
C LEU A 51 15.26 3.89 -7.27
N GLN A 52 15.95 3.73 -8.40
CA GLN A 52 17.42 3.70 -8.40
C GLN A 52 18.02 4.96 -7.80
N GLN A 53 17.49 6.16 -8.09
CA GLN A 53 18.00 7.39 -7.49
C GLN A 53 17.69 7.51 -5.99
N LEU A 54 16.54 7.00 -5.55
CA LEU A 54 16.12 7.04 -4.14
C LEU A 54 16.91 6.07 -3.25
N PHE A 55 17.36 4.95 -3.81
CA PHE A 55 17.94 3.82 -3.06
C PHE A 55 19.38 3.45 -3.46
N ALA A 56 20.06 4.27 -4.26
CA ALA A 56 21.48 4.11 -4.62
C ALA A 56 22.46 4.54 -3.52
#